data_AF-A0A529ZTL7-F1
#
_entry.id   AF-A0A529ZTL7-F1
#
_cell.length_a   1.000
_cell.length_b   1.000
_cell.length_c   1.000
_cell.angle_alpha   90.00
_cell.angle_beta   90.00
_cell.angle_gamma   90.00
#
_symmetry.space_group_name_H-M   'P 1'
#
loop_
_entity.id
_entity.type
_entity.pdbx_description
1 polymer ?
#
loop_
_entity_poly.entity_id
_entity_poly.type
_entity_poly.pdbx_seq_one_letter_code
_entity_poly.pdbx_strand_id
1 'polypeptide(L)' 'MTSTTSSTLTFILFVSGCIALALLFINAPQGEFQSKYVKATPATQGASPTRIDIDNDAHAIRFYIDGKQVALLDASGFKP' A
#
# COMPACT_ATOMS: atom_id res chain seq x y z
N MET A 1 -49.67 -23.20 -11.86
CA MET A 1 -49.15 -23.08 -10.49
C MET A 1 -48.56 -21.69 -10.33
N THR A 2 -49.28 -20.76 -9.69
CA THR A 2 -48.74 -19.44 -9.32
C THR A 2 -48.41 -19.49 -7.84
N SER A 3 -47.12 -19.56 -7.52
CA SER A 3 -46.63 -19.59 -6.15
C SER A 3 -46.84 -18.21 -5.52
N THR A 4 -47.74 -18.10 -4.56
CA THR A 4 -47.91 -16.89 -3.76
C THR A 4 -46.75 -16.82 -2.77
N THR A 5 -45.60 -16.31 -3.20
CA THR A 5 -44.50 -16.03 -2.27
C THR A 5 -44.99 -14.99 -1.27
N SER A 6 -45.15 -15.40 0.00
CA SER A 6 -45.65 -14.55 1.07
C SER A 6 -44.72 -13.34 1.23
N SER A 7 -45.24 -12.14 0.92
CA SER A 7 -44.53 -10.86 1.05
C SER A 7 -43.94 -10.67 2.47
N THR A 8 -44.65 -11.18 3.48
CA THR A 8 -44.23 -11.16 4.88
C THR A 8 -42.97 -11.99 5.12
N LEU A 9 -42.84 -13.16 4.48
CA LEU A 9 -41.66 -14.02 4.62
C LEU A 9 -40.43 -13.35 4.01
N THR A 10 -40.57 -12.73 2.83
CA THR A 10 -39.49 -11.96 2.19
C THR A 10 -39.04 -10.78 3.05
N PHE A 11 -39.99 -10.05 3.64
CA PHE A 11 -39.69 -8.92 4.52
C PHE A 11 -38.94 -9.36 5.79
N ILE A 12 -39.36 -10.46 6.43
CA ILE A 12 -38.69 -11.00 7.62
C ILE A 12 -37.25 -11.41 7.31
N LEU A 13 -37.02 -12.09 6.18
CA LEU A 13 -35.68 -12.51 5.76
C LEU A 13 -34.77 -11.32 5.45
N PHE A 14 -35.32 -10.27 4.84
CA PHE A 14 -34.56 -9.04 4.58
C PHE A 14 -34.14 -8.35 5.88
N VAL A 15 -35.09 -8.18 6.80
CA VAL A 15 -34.82 -7.54 8.11
C VAL A 15 -33.83 -8.36 8.93
N SER A 16 -33.98 -9.69 8.97
CA SER A 16 -33.05 -10.56 9.70
C SER A 16 -31.64 -10.51 9.13
N GLY A 17 -31.49 -10.45 7.80
CA GLY A 17 -30.19 -10.27 7.14
C GLY A 17 -29.52 -8.95 7.51
N CYS A 18 -30.27 -7.85 7.52
CA CYS A 18 -29.76 -6.53 7.92
C CYS A 18 -29.30 -6.51 9.39
N ILE A 19 -30.06 -7.15 10.30
CA ILE A 19 -29.69 -7.26 11.72
C ILE A 19 -28.42 -8.10 11.87
N ALA A 20 -28.32 -9.23 11.17
CA ALA A 20 -27.13 -10.08 11.21
C ALA A 20 -25.87 -9.32 10.74
N LEU A 21 -25.99 -8.55 9.66
CA LEU A 21 -24.89 -7.73 9.16
C LEU A 21 -24.47 -6.65 10.17
N ALA A 22 -25.44 -5.96 10.79
CA ALA A 22 -25.16 -4.97 11.82
C ALA A 22 -24.42 -5.58 13.02
N LEU A 23 -24.83 -6.77 13.46
CA LEU A 23 -24.18 -7.49 14.56
C LEU A 23 -22.74 -7.91 14.20
N LEU A 24 -22.48 -8.29 12.95
CA LEU A 24 -21.13 -8.59 12.50
C LEU A 24 -20.21 -7.37 12.58
N PHE A 25 -20.67 -6.18 12.20
CA PHE A 25 -19.86 -4.96 12.30
C PHE A 25 -19.64 -4.48 13.74
N ILE A 26 -20.65 -4.62 14.62
CA ILE A 26 -20.52 -4.25 16.04
C ILE A 26 -19.53 -5.17 16.76
N ASN A 27 -19.57 -6.47 16.46
CA ASN A 27 -18.74 -7.47 17.12
C ASN A 27 -17.47 -7.81 16.33
N ALA A 28 -17.24 -7.17 15.18
CA ALA A 28 -16.01 -7.35 14.44
C ALA A 28 -14.84 -6.93 15.33
N PRO A 29 -13.80 -7.77 15.46
CA PRO A 29 -12.58 -7.35 16.13
C PRO A 29 -12.07 -6.09 15.44
N GLN A 30 -11.66 -5.09 16.22
CA GLN A 30 -10.98 -3.91 15.72
C GLN A 30 -9.67 -4.39 15.08
N GLY A 31 -9.72 -4.69 13.78
CA GLY A 31 -8.54 -5.04 13.01
C GLY A 31 -7.63 -3.84 13.00
N GLU A 32 -6.56 -3.90 13.79
CA GLU A 32 -5.53 -2.87 13.75
C GLU A 32 -4.95 -2.87 12.33
N PHE A 33 -5.28 -1.84 11.54
CA PHE A 33 -4.54 -1.56 10.34
C PHE A 33 -3.15 -1.12 10.78
N GLN A 34 -2.22 -2.07 10.83
CA GLN A 34 -0.80 -1.81 10.95
C GLN A 34 -0.40 -1.04 9.69
N SER A 35 -0.49 0.29 9.74
CA SER A 35 0.02 1.17 8.68
C SER A 35 1.53 0.96 8.65
N LYS A 36 1.98 0.11 7.73
CA LYS A 36 3.39 -0.27 7.56
C LYS A 36 4.30 0.89 7.09
N TYR A 37 3.90 2.13 7.32
CA TYR A 37 4.71 3.30 7.01
C TYR A 37 5.03 4.07 8.29
N VAL A 38 5.90 3.48 9.11
CA VAL A 38 6.68 4.25 10.07
C VAL A 38 7.78 4.92 9.25
N LYS A 39 7.68 6.23 9.06
CA LYS A 39 8.80 7.06 8.59
C LYS A 39 9.86 7.02 9.70
N ALA A 40 10.69 5.99 9.69
CA ALA A 40 11.81 5.89 10.60
C ALA A 40 12.63 7.18 10.45
N THR A 41 12.95 7.83 11.58
CA THR A 41 13.87 8.95 11.61
C THR A 41 15.14 8.51 10.89
N PRO A 42 15.57 9.17 9.80
CA PRO A 42 16.81 8.81 9.12
C PRO A 42 17.92 8.78 10.16
N ALA A 43 18.69 7.68 10.20
CA ALA A 43 19.80 7.55 11.13
C ALA A 43 20.65 8.82 11.08
N THR A 44 20.89 9.41 12.25
CA THR A 44 21.60 10.67 12.42
C THR A 44 22.98 10.62 11.76
N GLN A 45 23.10 11.35 10.65
CA GLN A 45 24.16 12.30 10.34
C GLN A 45 25.60 11.79 10.45
N GLY A 46 26.05 11.08 9.41
CA GLY A 46 27.46 10.74 9.20
C GLY A 46 27.71 10.10 7.84
N ALA A 47 26.75 9.32 7.33
CA ALA A 47 26.74 8.82 5.96
C ALA A 47 26.00 9.80 5.05
N SER A 48 26.59 10.12 3.88
CA SER A 48 25.89 10.85 2.84
C SER A 48 24.63 10.07 2.45
N PRO A 49 23.46 10.72 2.30
CA PRO A 49 22.24 10.02 1.95
C PRO A 49 22.40 9.29 0.63
N THR A 50 21.73 8.14 0.50
CA THR A 50 21.55 7.48 -0.79
C THR A 50 20.92 8.46 -1.77
N ARG A 51 21.60 8.72 -2.88
CA ARG A 51 21.23 9.77 -3.84
C ARG A 51 21.38 9.26 -5.26
N ILE A 52 20.55 9.79 -6.15
CA ILE A 52 20.64 9.57 -7.58
C ILE A 52 20.91 10.93 -8.23
N ASP A 53 21.94 10.99 -9.07
CA ASP A 53 22.21 12.17 -9.90
C ASP A 53 21.86 11.88 -11.35
N ILE A 54 21.17 12.83 -11.96
CA ILE A 54 20.79 12.79 -13.37
C ILE A 54 21.64 13.82 -14.07
N ASP A 55 22.56 13.34 -14.91
CA ASP A 55 23.39 14.15 -15.79
C ASP A 55 22.73 14.18 -17.17
N ASN A 56 22.02 15.26 -17.44
CA ASN A 56 21.26 15.41 -18.66
C ASN A 56 22.15 15.64 -19.90
N ASP A 57 23.35 16.18 -19.70
CA ASP A 57 24.30 16.44 -20.79
C ASP A 57 25.00 15.15 -21.20
N ALA A 58 25.48 14.37 -20.22
CA ALA A 58 26.09 13.07 -20.46
C ALA A 58 25.08 11.95 -20.73
N HIS A 59 23.77 12.24 -20.66
CA HIS A 59 22.69 11.25 -20.78
C HIS A 59 22.90 10.07 -19.82
N ALA A 60 23.25 10.38 -18.57
CA ALA A 60 23.69 9.40 -17.58
C ALA A 60 22.97 9.57 -16.24
N ILE A 61 22.77 8.46 -15.54
CA ILE A 61 22.21 8.42 -14.20
C ILE A 61 23.22 7.74 -13.28
N ARG A 62 23.62 8.41 -12.20
CA ARG A 62 24.61 7.92 -11.22
C ARG A 62 23.93 7.60 -9.90
N PHE A 63 24.25 6.44 -9.35
CA PHE A 63 23.70 5.99 -8.08
C PHE A 63 24.77 6.06 -7.00
N TYR A 64 24.44 6.69 -5.87
CA TYR A 64 25.35 6.85 -4.74
C TYR A 64 24.76 6.22 -3.48
N ILE A 65 25.59 5.49 -2.75
CA ILE A 65 25.32 5.01 -1.39
C ILE A 65 26.48 5.48 -0.52
N ASP A 66 26.19 6.12 0.61
CA ASP A 66 27.19 6.66 1.53
C ASP A 66 28.19 7.63 0.84
N GLY A 67 27.76 8.28 -0.24
CA GLY A 67 28.59 9.20 -1.03
C GLY A 67 29.51 8.53 -2.06
N LYS A 68 29.50 7.20 -2.16
CA LYS A 68 30.24 6.45 -3.18
C LYS A 68 29.34 6.11 -4.37
N GLN A 69 29.80 6.37 -5.59
CA GLN A 69 29.11 5.89 -6.79
C GLN A 69 29.17 4.36 -6.82
N VAL A 70 28.01 3.71 -6.82
CA VAL A 70 27.88 2.24 -6.82
C VAL A 70 27.33 1.70 -8.13
N ALA A 71 26.83 2.59 -8.99
CA ALA A 71 26.42 2.26 -10.34
C ALA A 71 26.29 3.50 -11.22
N LEU A 72 26.37 3.27 -12.53
CA LEU A 72 26.15 4.23 -13.60
C LEU A 72 25.23 3.59 -14.64
N LEU A 73 24.17 4.28 -15.03
CA LEU A 73 23.35 3.95 -16.18
C LEU A 73 23.62 4.99 -17.26
N ASP A 74 24.12 4.56 -18.41
CA ASP A 74 24.31 5.42 -19.58
C ASP A 74 23.75 4.73 -20.85
N ALA A 75 23.97 5.32 -22.03
CA ALA A 75 23.50 4.79 -23.29
C ALA A 75 24.01 3.37 -23.63
N SER A 76 25.11 2.93 -23.01
CA SER A 76 25.63 1.57 -23.18
C SER A 76 25.07 0.57 -22.15
N GLY A 77 24.22 1.03 -21.24
CA GLY A 77 23.54 0.19 -20.24
C GLY A 77 24.03 0.44 -18.82
N PHE A 78 23.70 -0.50 -17.93
CA PHE A 78 24.02 -0.41 -16.51
C PHE A 78 25.43 -0.92 -16.22
N LYS A 79 26.21 -0.13 -15.50
CA LYS A 79 27.59 -0.39 -15.11
C LYS A 79 27.71 -0.32 -13.58
N PRO A 80 28.39 -1.29 -12.95
CA PRO A 80 28.69 -1.23 -11.52
C PRO A 80 29.71 -0.13 -11.18
#